data_AF-A0A7S6D5E7-F1
#
_entry.id   AF-A0A7S6D5E7-F1
#
_cell.length_a   1.000
_cell.length_b   1.000
_cell.length_c   1.000
_cell.angle_alpha   90.00
_cell.angle_beta   90.00
_cell.angle_gamma   90.00
#
_symmetry.space_group_name_H-M   'P 1'
#
loop_
_entity.id
_entity.type
_entity.pdbx_description
1 polymer ?
#
loop_
_entity_poly.entity_id
_entity_poly.type
_entity_poly.pdbx_seq_one_letter_code
_entity_poly.pdbx_strand_id
1 'polypeptide(L)'
;DNDRDGFVMGEGGAVLVLEELEHARARGARIYCELSGYATFGNAYHMTGLTSDGLEMARAIETALDHARLDATAIGYVNAHGSGTRQNDRHETAAVKRALGRHAYDTPMSSIKSMVGHSLGAIGAIEVVACVLALDRQMVPPTANYTTPDPECDL
;
A
#
# COMPACT_ATOMS: atom_id res chain seq x y z
N ASP A 1 -1.37 13.78 7.12
CA ASP A 1 -1.68 14.88 8.05
C ASP A 1 -0.46 15.79 8.19
N ASN A 2 -0.62 17.10 8.16
CA ASN A 2 0.46 18.08 8.26
C ASN A 2 1.17 18.07 9.62
N ASP A 3 0.45 17.67 10.68
CA ASP A 3 0.90 17.73 12.07
C ASP A 3 1.54 16.40 12.54
N ARG A 4 1.69 15.44 11.63
CA ARG A 4 2.33 14.15 11.90
C ARG A 4 3.77 14.30 12.41
N ASP A 5 4.14 13.44 13.35
CA ASP A 5 5.43 13.48 14.05
C ASP A 5 6.10 12.10 14.19
N GLY A 6 5.51 11.04 13.61
CA GLY A 6 6.07 9.70 13.63
C GLY A 6 5.01 8.60 13.59
N PHE A 7 5.43 7.40 13.97
CA PHE A 7 4.54 6.24 14.11
C PHE A 7 4.44 5.81 15.58
N VAL A 8 3.32 5.15 15.90
CA VAL A 8 3.13 4.42 17.15
C VAL A 8 3.37 2.93 16.89
N MET A 9 4.10 2.25 17.77
CA MET A 9 4.30 0.81 17.66
C MET A 9 2.97 0.07 17.83
N GLY A 10 2.76 -0.93 16.97
CA GLY A 10 1.65 -1.86 17.06
C GLY A 10 2.15 -3.29 17.25
N GLU A 11 1.23 -4.19 17.55
CA GLU A 11 1.49 -5.63 17.58
C GLU A 11 0.41 -6.35 16.78
N GLY A 12 0.74 -7.50 16.20
CA GLY A 12 -0.21 -8.28 15.43
C GLY A 12 0.46 -9.32 14.55
N GLY A 13 -0.36 -10.11 13.86
CA GLY A 13 0.09 -11.11 12.91
C GLY A 13 -1.03 -11.50 11.97
N ALA A 14 -0.65 -11.89 10.76
CA ALA A 14 -1.54 -12.43 9.75
C ALA A 14 -0.81 -13.53 8.96
N VAL A 15 -1.54 -14.55 8.55
CA VAL A 15 -1.04 -15.64 7.73
C VAL A 15 -1.90 -15.74 6.49
N LEU A 16 -1.26 -15.79 5.32
CA LEU A 16 -1.89 -15.96 4.02
C LEU A 16 -1.61 -17.37 3.53
N VAL A 17 -2.62 -18.04 2.99
CA VAL A 17 -2.45 -19.33 2.31
C VAL A 17 -2.60 -19.07 0.82
N LEU A 18 -1.50 -19.25 0.08
CA LEU A 18 -1.46 -19.04 -1.36
C LEU A 18 -1.50 -20.38 -2.08
N GLU A 19 -2.19 -20.38 -3.22
CA GLU A 19 -2.44 -21.57 -4.02
C GLU A 19 -2.58 -21.17 -5.48
N GLU A 20 -2.21 -22.07 -6.40
CA GLU A 20 -2.48 -21.88 -7.82
C GLU A 20 -3.99 -21.76 -8.06
N LEU A 21 -4.40 -20.74 -8.83
CA LEU A 21 -5.81 -20.41 -9.03
C LEU A 21 -6.62 -21.59 -9.57
N GLU A 22 -6.07 -22.31 -10.54
CA GLU A 22 -6.72 -23.46 -11.15
C GLU A 22 -6.87 -24.63 -10.17
N HIS A 23 -5.90 -24.84 -9.28
CA HIS A 23 -5.98 -25.87 -8.25
C HIS A 23 -7.03 -25.50 -7.18
N ALA A 24 -7.05 -24.25 -6.74
CA ALA A 24 -8.07 -23.74 -5.81
C ALA A 24 -9.49 -23.87 -6.37
N ARG A 25 -9.68 -23.54 -7.66
CA ARG A 25 -10.95 -23.72 -8.38
C ARG A 25 -11.35 -25.18 -8.49
N ALA A 26 -10.43 -26.07 -8.89
CA ALA A 26 -10.71 -27.49 -9.09
C ALA A 26 -11.21 -28.19 -7.82
N ARG A 27 -10.68 -27.82 -6.65
CA ARG A 27 -11.12 -28.36 -5.36
C ARG A 27 -12.28 -27.60 -4.71
N GLY A 28 -12.82 -26.56 -5.35
CA GLY A 28 -13.92 -25.76 -4.83
C GLY A 28 -13.55 -24.93 -3.60
N ALA A 29 -12.31 -24.44 -3.51
CA ALA A 29 -11.86 -23.60 -2.40
C ALA A 29 -12.57 -22.24 -2.39
N ARG A 30 -12.77 -21.65 -1.20
CA ARG A 30 -13.11 -20.22 -1.11
C ARG A 30 -11.88 -19.40 -1.50
N ILE A 31 -12.01 -18.63 -2.57
CA ILE A 31 -10.99 -17.69 -3.05
C ILE A 31 -11.40 -16.29 -2.57
N TYR A 32 -10.52 -15.60 -1.84
CA TYR A 32 -10.78 -14.24 -1.36
C TYR A 32 -10.34 -13.19 -2.36
N CYS A 33 -9.15 -13.36 -2.93
CA CYS A 33 -8.62 -12.51 -3.99
C CYS A 33 -7.57 -13.28 -4.80
N GLU A 34 -7.10 -12.66 -5.87
CA GLU A 34 -5.93 -13.09 -6.62
C GLU A 34 -4.76 -12.13 -6.30
N LEU A 35 -3.54 -12.67 -6.16
CA LEU A 35 -2.32 -11.86 -6.12
C LEU A 35 -1.73 -11.83 -7.53
N SER A 36 -2.13 -10.83 -8.33
CA SER A 36 -1.78 -10.79 -9.76
C SER A 36 -0.37 -10.28 -10.05
N GLY A 37 0.32 -9.64 -9.10
CA GLY A 37 1.68 -9.13 -9.30
C GLY A 37 2.35 -8.69 -8.01
N TYR A 38 3.68 -8.65 -8.03
CA TYR A 38 4.53 -8.10 -6.98
C TYR A 38 5.87 -7.66 -7.56
N ALA A 39 6.54 -6.74 -6.87
CA ALA A 39 7.91 -6.36 -7.16
C ALA A 39 8.60 -5.83 -5.89
N THR A 40 9.93 -5.92 -5.86
CA THR A 40 10.77 -5.39 -4.77
C THR A 40 11.95 -4.66 -5.35
N PHE A 41 12.20 -3.44 -4.87
CA PHE A 41 13.35 -2.63 -5.26
C PHE A 41 14.07 -2.11 -4.02
N GLY A 42 15.40 -2.02 -4.11
CA GLY A 42 16.22 -1.33 -3.13
C GLY A 42 16.52 0.08 -3.60
N ASN A 43 16.46 1.07 -2.69
CA ASN A 43 16.74 2.46 -3.03
C ASN A 43 18.23 2.74 -3.32
N ALA A 44 19.14 1.88 -2.85
CA ALA A 44 20.60 2.00 -2.96
C ALA A 44 21.16 3.39 -2.59
N TYR A 45 20.41 4.16 -1.78
CA TYR A 45 20.71 5.55 -1.45
C TYR A 45 21.28 5.67 -0.03
N HIS A 46 20.58 5.09 0.95
CA HIS A 46 20.95 5.15 2.36
C HIS A 46 20.36 3.97 3.13
N MET A 47 21.00 3.53 4.21
CA MET A 47 20.57 2.37 4.99
C MET A 47 19.14 2.50 5.55
N THR A 48 18.73 3.72 5.89
CA THR A 48 17.39 4.03 6.45
C THR A 48 16.75 5.28 5.84
N GLY A 49 17.46 5.95 4.94
CA GLY A 49 17.06 7.24 4.40
C GLY A 49 16.38 7.05 3.05
N LEU A 50 15.49 7.99 2.72
CA LEU A 50 14.76 8.02 1.46
C LEU A 50 14.99 9.35 0.76
N THR A 51 15.01 9.31 -0.57
CA THR A 51 14.88 10.51 -1.39
C THR A 51 13.44 11.03 -1.32
N SER A 52 13.17 12.26 -1.74
CA SER A 52 11.78 12.78 -1.77
C SER A 52 11.01 12.41 -3.04
N ASP A 53 11.69 11.89 -4.07
CA ASP A 53 11.14 11.67 -5.41
C ASP A 53 10.52 10.28 -5.64
N GLY A 54 10.72 9.32 -4.73
CA GLY A 54 9.98 8.06 -4.77
C GLY A 54 10.34 7.12 -5.92
N LEU A 55 11.48 7.31 -6.60
CA LEU A 55 11.73 6.70 -7.91
C LEU A 55 11.76 5.16 -7.88
N GLU A 56 12.38 4.57 -6.88
CA GLU A 56 12.46 3.13 -6.70
C GLU A 56 11.09 2.52 -6.33
N MET A 57 10.30 3.23 -5.52
CA MET A 57 8.97 2.78 -5.14
C MET A 57 8.00 2.91 -6.31
N ALA A 58 8.08 4.00 -7.09
CA ALA A 58 7.32 4.14 -8.33
C ALA A 58 7.65 3.00 -9.30
N ARG A 59 8.94 2.68 -9.47
CA ARG A 59 9.38 1.56 -10.30
C ARG A 59 8.88 0.22 -9.77
N ALA A 60 8.80 0.04 -8.45
CA ALA A 60 8.20 -1.14 -7.85
C ALA A 60 6.71 -1.26 -8.21
N ILE A 61 5.95 -0.17 -8.10
CA ILE A 61 4.53 -0.12 -8.47
C ILE A 61 4.37 -0.42 -9.98
N GLU A 62 5.12 0.26 -10.85
CA GLU A 62 5.10 0.06 -12.30
C GLU A 62 5.42 -1.41 -12.66
N THR A 63 6.45 -2.00 -12.06
CA THR A 63 6.85 -3.40 -12.31
C THR A 63 5.79 -4.39 -11.81
N ALA A 64 5.12 -4.10 -10.69
CA ALA A 64 4.04 -4.94 -10.18
C ALA A 64 2.80 -4.87 -11.08
N LEU A 65 2.47 -3.70 -11.63
CA LEU A 65 1.43 -3.50 -12.64
C LEU A 65 1.74 -4.25 -13.94
N ASP A 66 2.97 -4.14 -14.44
CA ASP A 66 3.44 -4.87 -15.62
C ASP A 66 3.36 -6.39 -15.42
N HIS A 67 3.77 -6.88 -14.24
CA HIS A 67 3.65 -8.28 -13.87
C HIS A 67 2.19 -8.74 -13.88
N ALA A 68 1.29 -7.91 -13.33
CA ALA A 68 -0.16 -8.15 -13.35
C ALA A 68 -0.81 -7.92 -14.73
N ARG A 69 -0.08 -7.34 -15.69
CA ARG A 69 -0.59 -6.91 -17.00
C ARG A 69 -1.78 -5.94 -16.88
N LEU A 70 -1.69 -5.03 -15.91
CA LEU A 70 -2.70 -4.02 -15.64
C LEU A 70 -2.16 -2.63 -15.96
N ASP A 71 -3.02 -1.76 -16.48
CA ASP A 71 -2.74 -0.34 -16.57
C ASP A 71 -2.94 0.33 -15.21
N ALA A 72 -2.22 1.43 -14.96
CA ALA A 72 -2.36 2.24 -13.74
C ALA A 72 -3.81 2.63 -13.42
N THR A 73 -4.63 2.89 -14.44
CA THR A 73 -6.06 3.25 -14.30
C THR A 73 -6.94 2.11 -13.79
N ALA A 74 -6.43 0.87 -13.75
CA ALA A 74 -7.14 -0.26 -13.15
C ALA A 74 -7.10 -0.25 -11.61
N ILE A 75 -6.25 0.57 -11.00
CA ILE A 75 -6.11 0.62 -9.53
C ILE A 75 -7.28 1.38 -8.92
N GLY A 76 -8.08 0.69 -8.10
CA GLY A 76 -9.24 1.27 -7.42
C GLY A 76 -8.99 1.70 -5.98
N TYR A 77 -7.86 1.33 -5.37
CA TYR A 77 -7.51 1.65 -4.00
C TYR A 77 -6.02 1.40 -3.74
N VAL A 78 -5.37 2.29 -3.00
CA VAL A 78 -4.00 2.13 -2.51
C VAL A 78 -4.01 2.04 -0.97
N ASN A 79 -3.56 0.90 -0.44
CA ASN A 79 -3.20 0.79 0.97
C ASN A 79 -1.74 1.22 1.14
N ALA A 80 -1.56 2.41 1.69
CA ALA A 80 -0.28 3.06 1.86
C ALA A 80 0.51 2.46 3.02
N HIS A 81 1.83 2.42 2.88
CA HIS A 81 2.75 2.27 3.99
C HIS A 81 2.46 3.32 5.08
N GLY A 82 2.25 4.59 4.74
CA GLY A 82 1.65 5.60 5.62
C GLY A 82 2.15 5.56 7.07
N SER A 83 3.46 5.69 7.27
CA SER A 83 4.06 5.60 8.60
C SER A 83 3.81 6.83 9.46
N GLY A 84 3.30 7.92 8.90
CA GLY A 84 3.12 9.17 9.66
C GLY A 84 4.44 9.92 9.88
N THR A 85 5.52 9.51 9.18
CA THR A 85 6.78 10.24 9.19
C THR A 85 6.83 11.17 7.98
N ARG A 86 7.37 12.39 8.15
CA ARG A 86 7.42 13.38 7.06
C ARG A 86 8.15 12.85 5.81
N GLN A 87 9.27 12.17 6.00
CA GLN A 87 10.07 11.67 4.89
C GLN A 87 9.36 10.54 4.12
N ASN A 88 8.83 9.52 4.81
CA ASN A 88 8.19 8.39 4.14
C ASN A 88 6.90 8.82 3.44
N ASP A 89 6.04 9.59 4.10
CA ASP A 89 4.75 9.96 3.52
C ASP A 89 4.93 10.82 2.25
N ARG A 90 5.94 11.70 2.22
CA ARG A 90 6.29 12.46 1.00
C ARG A 90 6.85 11.57 -0.10
N HIS A 91 7.78 10.68 0.25
CA HIS A 91 8.39 9.72 -0.67
C HIS A 91 7.34 8.83 -1.32
N GLU A 92 6.41 8.31 -0.52
CA GLU A 92 5.31 7.46 -0.96
C GLU A 92 4.30 8.22 -1.84
N THR A 93 3.92 9.45 -1.44
CA THR A 93 3.04 10.29 -2.26
C THR A 93 3.66 10.55 -3.64
N ALA A 94 4.95 10.90 -3.68
CA ALA A 94 5.66 11.12 -4.95
C ALA A 94 5.70 9.85 -5.81
N ALA A 95 5.95 8.69 -5.19
CA ALA A 95 5.99 7.41 -5.88
C ALA A 95 4.65 7.04 -6.52
N VAL A 96 3.55 7.17 -5.77
CA VAL A 96 2.19 6.87 -6.25
C VAL A 96 1.78 7.82 -7.37
N LYS A 97 2.03 9.14 -7.21
CA LYS A 97 1.78 10.12 -8.29
C LYS A 97 2.53 9.80 -9.56
N ARG A 98 3.78 9.36 -9.42
CA ARG A 98 4.61 8.99 -10.57
C ARG A 98 4.07 7.75 -11.28
N ALA A 99 3.79 6.69 -10.52
CA ALA A 99 3.37 5.41 -11.09
C ALA A 99 1.94 5.45 -11.65
N LEU A 100 1.02 6.15 -11.00
CA LEU A 100 -0.39 6.22 -11.41
C LEU A 100 -0.73 7.45 -12.25
N GLY A 101 0.19 8.41 -12.38
CA GLY A 101 -0.02 9.64 -13.12
C GLY A 101 -1.23 10.44 -12.59
N ARG A 102 -2.10 10.88 -13.50
CA ARG A 102 -3.32 11.62 -13.12
C ARG A 102 -4.30 10.79 -12.30
N HIS A 103 -4.33 9.48 -12.53
CA HIS A 103 -5.25 8.56 -11.85
C HIS A 103 -4.99 8.48 -10.34
N ALA A 104 -3.79 8.84 -9.88
CA ALA A 104 -3.46 8.93 -8.46
C ALA A 104 -4.45 9.81 -7.67
N TYR A 105 -4.89 10.94 -8.25
CA TYR A 105 -5.78 11.89 -7.57
C TYR A 105 -7.25 11.43 -7.53
N ASP A 106 -7.61 10.46 -8.37
CA ASP A 106 -8.94 9.84 -8.40
C ASP A 106 -8.97 8.52 -7.62
N THR A 107 -7.81 8.02 -7.18
CA THR A 107 -7.65 6.75 -6.48
C THR A 107 -7.64 6.98 -4.97
N PRO A 108 -8.60 6.42 -4.20
CA PRO A 108 -8.57 6.55 -2.76
C PRO A 108 -7.31 5.89 -2.19
N MET A 109 -6.66 6.59 -1.26
CA MET A 109 -5.47 6.13 -0.57
C MET A 109 -5.67 6.24 0.94
N SER A 110 -5.36 5.18 1.68
CA SER A 110 -5.48 5.17 3.14
C SER A 110 -4.37 4.35 3.77
N SER A 111 -4.18 4.46 5.10
CA SER A 111 -3.31 3.54 5.84
C SER A 111 -3.94 3.08 7.14
N ILE A 112 -4.07 1.76 7.26
CA ILE A 112 -4.63 1.12 8.46
C ILE A 112 -3.75 1.30 9.70
N LYS A 113 -2.48 1.70 9.53
CA LYS A 113 -1.56 1.97 10.66
C LYS A 113 -2.06 3.04 11.60
N SER A 114 -2.92 3.94 11.12
CA SER A 114 -3.56 4.95 11.97
C SER A 114 -4.58 4.37 12.97
N MET A 115 -5.00 3.10 12.82
CA MET A 115 -5.87 2.39 13.77
C MET A 115 -5.13 1.31 14.57
N VAL A 116 -4.18 0.60 13.93
CA VAL A 116 -3.53 -0.58 14.52
C VAL A 116 -2.06 -0.39 14.91
N GLY A 117 -1.50 0.79 14.61
CA GLY A 117 -0.08 1.07 14.80
C GLY A 117 0.81 0.37 13.78
N HIS A 118 2.12 0.52 13.95
CA HIS A 118 3.14 -0.06 13.09
C HIS A 118 3.72 -1.33 13.72
N SER A 119 3.26 -2.50 13.27
CA SER A 119 3.68 -3.81 13.80
C SER A 119 4.97 -4.36 13.16
N LEU A 120 5.81 -3.48 12.63
CA LEU A 120 7.12 -3.80 12.06
C LEU A 120 7.03 -4.97 11.06
N GLY A 121 7.72 -6.08 11.34
CA GLY A 121 7.79 -7.23 10.43
C GLY A 121 6.44 -7.88 10.09
N ALA A 122 5.40 -7.68 10.91
CA ALA A 122 4.08 -8.25 10.64
C ALA A 122 3.20 -7.37 9.73
N ILE A 123 3.50 -6.07 9.58
CA ILE A 123 2.52 -5.12 9.04
C ILE A 123 2.18 -5.39 7.57
N GLY A 124 3.14 -5.85 6.77
CA GLY A 124 2.89 -6.18 5.36
C GLY A 124 1.80 -7.25 5.19
N ALA A 125 1.82 -8.30 6.01
CA ALA A 125 0.79 -9.35 5.94
C ALA A 125 -0.59 -8.82 6.42
N ILE A 126 -0.61 -7.99 7.46
CA ILE A 126 -1.83 -7.37 7.98
C ILE A 126 -2.45 -6.42 6.94
N GLU A 127 -1.61 -5.65 6.24
CA GLU A 127 -2.04 -4.73 5.18
C GLU A 127 -2.60 -5.45 3.96
N VAL A 128 -2.00 -6.59 3.57
CA VAL A 128 -2.58 -7.45 2.53
C VAL A 128 -3.95 -7.97 2.97
N VAL A 129 -4.09 -8.45 4.20
CA VAL A 129 -5.40 -8.89 4.72
C VAL A 129 -6.42 -7.75 4.72
N ALA A 130 -6.02 -6.53 5.06
CA ALA A 130 -6.92 -5.37 4.98
C ALA A 130 -7.37 -5.08 3.53
N CYS A 131 -6.48 -5.16 2.54
CA CYS A 131 -6.86 -5.05 1.13
C CYS A 131 -7.82 -6.16 0.68
N VAL A 132 -7.56 -7.40 1.11
CA VAL A 132 -8.44 -8.54 0.82
C VAL A 132 -9.84 -8.31 1.41
N LEU A 133 -9.91 -7.82 2.66
CA LEU A 133 -11.18 -7.49 3.30
C LEU A 133 -11.87 -6.29 2.64
N ALA A 134 -11.12 -5.32 2.12
CA ALA A 134 -11.67 -4.22 1.36
C ALA A 134 -12.34 -4.71 0.06
N LEU A 135 -11.74 -5.69 -0.62
CA LEU A 135 -12.34 -6.37 -1.78
C LEU A 135 -13.56 -7.22 -1.37
N ASP A 136 -13.44 -8.09 -0.35
CA ASP A 136 -14.55 -8.96 0.10
C ASP A 136 -15.77 -8.14 0.57
N ARG A 137 -15.54 -7.00 1.22
CA ARG A 137 -16.60 -6.13 1.77
C ARG A 137 -16.98 -4.97 0.88
N GLN A 138 -16.32 -4.78 -0.25
CA GLN A 138 -16.51 -3.65 -1.18
C GLN A 138 -16.47 -2.30 -0.46
N MET A 139 -15.46 -2.11 0.40
CA MET A 139 -15.33 -0.92 1.25
C MET A 139 -13.87 -0.57 1.49
N VAL A 140 -13.51 0.67 1.19
CA VAL A 140 -12.19 1.23 1.53
C VAL A 140 -12.14 1.54 3.04
N PRO A 141 -11.13 1.08 3.79
CA PRO A 141 -10.99 1.42 5.20
C PRO A 141 -10.69 2.92 5.36
N PRO A 142 -11.21 3.58 6.40
CA PRO A 142 -10.89 4.98 6.67
C PRO A 142 -9.46 5.11 7.22
N THR A 143 -8.86 6.29 7.02
CA THR A 143 -7.66 6.72 7.77
C THR A 143 -8.11 7.47 9.02
N ALA A 144 -7.61 7.07 10.19
CA ALA A 144 -7.82 7.81 11.43
C ALA A 144 -6.78 8.94 11.57
N ASN A 145 -7.05 9.89 12.47
CA ASN A 145 -6.13 10.99 12.81
C ASN A 145 -5.73 11.90 11.64
N TYR A 146 -6.53 11.94 10.57
CA TYR A 146 -6.37 12.88 9.47
C TYR A 146 -7.30 14.08 9.66
N THR A 147 -6.72 15.21 10.04
CA THR A 147 -7.42 16.44 10.43
C THR A 147 -6.92 17.67 9.67
N THR A 148 -5.61 17.78 9.47
CA THR A 148 -4.97 18.88 8.74
C THR A 148 -4.33 18.31 7.46
N PRO A 149 -4.89 18.59 6.27
CA PRO A 149 -4.28 18.20 5.00
C PRO A 149 -2.85 18.72 4.86
N ASP A 150 -1.93 17.88 4.39
CA ASP A 150 -0.56 18.29 4.08
C ASP A 150 -0.46 18.60 2.58
N PRO A 151 -0.09 19.83 2.17
CA PRO A 151 0.06 20.17 0.75
C PRO A 151 1.17 19.38 0.02
N GLU A 152 2.10 18.74 0.73
CA GLU A 152 3.11 17.85 0.16
C GLU A 152 2.65 16.39 0.05
N CYS A 153 1.52 16.05 0.68
CA CYS A 153 0.86 14.73 0.65
C CYS A 153 -0.63 14.93 0.35
N ASP A 154 -0.92 15.38 -0.87
CA ASP A 154 -2.21 15.83 -1.41
C ASP A 154 -2.96 14.75 -2.22
N LEU A 155 -2.63 13.48 -1.98
CA LEU A 155 -3.42 12.32 -2.44
C LEU A 155 -4.47 11.92 -1.40
#